data_AF-A0A526QF16-F1
#
_entry.id   AF-A0A526QF16-F1
#
_cell.length_a   1.000
_cell.length_b   1.000
_cell.length_c   1.000
_cell.angle_alpha   90.00
_cell.angle_beta   90.00
_cell.angle_gamma   90.00
#
_symmetry.space_group_name_H-M   'P 1'
#
loop_
_entity.id
_entity.type
_entity.pdbx_description
1 polymer ?
#
loop_
_entity_poly.entity_id
_entity_poly.type
_entity_poly.pdbx_seq_one_letter_code
_entity_poly.pdbx_strand_id
1 'polypeptide(L)'
;MDQRVKPTPHEIRRAREDNPKARERDLAAELGISEAELVAAQSGQGVVRVEPRVNDLLTGLEAVGEVMALTRNESAVHEKIGVYDKVVTGNHNAMV
;
A
#
# COMPACT_ATOMS: atom_id res chain seq x y z
N MET A 1 1.29 26.82 10.19
CA MET A 1 0.86 25.64 9.41
C MET A 1 0.61 24.55 10.42
N ASP A 2 -0.62 24.03 10.45
CA ASP A 2 -1.17 23.20 11.53
C ASP A 2 -0.31 21.95 11.77
N GLN A 3 0.49 21.94 12.82
CA GLN A 3 1.33 20.82 13.21
C GLN A 3 0.45 19.87 14.02
N ARG A 4 -0.50 19.20 13.34
CA ARG A 4 -1.25 18.10 13.96
C ARG A 4 -0.24 17.07 14.45
N VAL A 5 -0.25 16.82 15.76
CA VAL A 5 0.57 15.79 16.39
C VAL A 5 0.14 14.47 15.77
N LYS A 6 1.03 13.85 14.99
CA LYS A 6 0.75 12.55 14.37
C LYS A 6 0.61 11.49 15.47
N PRO A 7 -0.36 10.57 15.36
CA PRO A 7 -0.48 9.47 16.30
C PRO A 7 0.80 8.62 16.29
N THR A 8 1.17 8.12 17.45
CA THR A 8 2.30 7.20 17.61
C THR A 8 1.99 5.86 16.92
N PRO A 9 3.02 5.07 16.55
CA PRO A 9 2.79 3.75 15.96
C PRO A 9 1.92 2.84 16.83
N HIS A 10 2.02 2.97 18.16
CA HIS A 10 1.18 2.20 19.08
C HIS A 10 -0.30 2.60 19.01
N GLU A 11 -0.61 3.90 18.92
CA GLU A 11 -1.98 4.40 18.76
C GLU A 11 -2.59 3.99 17.43
N ILE A 12 -1.81 4.03 16.34
CA ILE A 12 -2.24 3.59 15.02
C ILE A 12 -2.63 2.10 15.03
N ARG A 13 -1.81 1.26 15.68
CA ARG A 13 -2.11 -0.18 15.80
C ARG A 13 -3.35 -0.45 16.62
N ARG A 14 -3.52 0.24 17.75
CA ARG A 14 -4.74 0.14 18.57
C ARG A 14 -5.98 0.53 17.76
N ALA A 15 -5.94 1.65 17.02
CA ALA A 15 -7.06 2.08 16.19
C ALA A 15 -7.44 1.05 15.11
N ARG A 16 -6.48 0.27 14.61
CA ARG A 16 -6.72 -0.84 13.68
C ARG A 16 -7.34 -2.07 14.37
N GLU A 17 -6.92 -2.37 15.60
CA GLU A 17 -7.53 -3.43 16.42
C GLU A 17 -8.98 -3.11 16.80
N ASP A 18 -9.26 -1.84 17.10
CA ASP A 18 -10.61 -1.36 17.44
C ASP A 18 -11.55 -1.34 16.22
N ASN A 19 -11.00 -1.16 15.01
CA ASN A 19 -11.77 -1.09 13.76
C ASN A 19 -11.31 -2.16 12.74
N PRO A 20 -11.45 -3.47 13.04
CA PRO A 20 -10.88 -4.54 12.21
C PRO A 20 -11.55 -4.66 10.83
N LYS A 21 -12.75 -4.07 10.65
CA LYS A 21 -13.52 -4.08 9.39
C LYS A 21 -13.34 -2.81 8.55
N ALA A 22 -12.72 -1.76 9.09
CA ALA A 22 -12.48 -0.53 8.35
C ALA A 22 -11.43 -0.80 7.25
N ARG A 23 -11.63 -0.21 6.07
CA ARG A 23 -10.59 -0.25 5.03
C ARG A 23 -9.40 0.60 5.48
N GLU A 24 -8.20 0.17 5.14
CA GLU A 24 -6.93 0.82 5.50
C GLU A 24 -6.94 2.32 5.23
N ARG A 25 -7.39 2.70 4.03
CA ARG A 25 -7.47 4.09 3.60
C ARG A 25 -8.45 4.91 4.43
N ASP A 26 -9.63 4.37 4.72
CA ASP A 26 -10.67 5.09 5.45
C ASP A 26 -10.22 5.32 6.90
N LEU A 27 -9.65 4.30 7.52
CA LEU A 27 -9.04 4.40 8.85
C LEU A 27 -7.88 5.41 8.87
N ALA A 28 -7.02 5.42 7.85
CA ALA A 28 -5.94 6.40 7.75
C ALA A 28 -6.48 7.84 7.63
N ALA A 29 -7.55 8.05 6.86
CA ALA A 29 -8.22 9.33 6.73
C ALA A 29 -8.85 9.79 8.06
N GLU A 30 -9.51 8.90 8.80
CA GLU A 30 -10.06 9.16 10.13
C GLU A 30 -8.98 9.58 11.14
N LEU A 31 -7.80 8.95 11.07
CA LEU A 31 -6.64 9.27 11.90
C LEU A 31 -5.85 10.49 11.41
N GLY A 32 -6.19 11.05 10.24
CA GLY A 32 -5.49 12.20 9.66
C GLY A 32 -4.05 11.89 9.21
N ILE A 33 -3.76 10.65 8.84
CA ILE A 33 -2.45 10.19 8.36
C ILE A 33 -2.56 9.60 6.94
N SER A 34 -1.41 9.37 6.30
CA SER A 34 -1.38 8.63 5.03
C SER A 34 -1.56 7.13 5.25
N GLU A 35 -2.09 6.44 4.22
CA GLU A 35 -2.20 4.97 4.21
C GLU A 35 -0.82 4.29 4.38
N ALA A 36 0.24 4.90 3.82
CA ALA A 36 1.61 4.42 3.99
C ALA A 36 2.10 4.49 5.45
N GLU A 37 1.72 5.53 6.21
CA GLU A 37 2.03 5.65 7.64
C GLU A 37 1.29 4.61 8.47
N LEU A 38 0.03 4.31 8.11
CA LEU A 38 -0.74 3.22 8.73
C LEU A 38 -0.02 1.87 8.56
N VAL A 39 0.44 1.56 7.36
CA VAL A 39 1.21 0.33 7.07
C VAL A 39 2.56 0.35 7.79
N ALA A 40 3.27 1.48 7.77
CA ALA A 40 4.58 1.62 8.41
C ALA A 40 4.52 1.37 9.93
N ALA A 41 3.40 1.72 10.59
CA ALA A 41 3.20 1.48 12.02
C ALA A 41 3.19 -0.03 12.39
N GLN A 42 2.96 -0.92 11.42
CA GLN A 42 2.99 -2.38 11.60
C GLN A 42 4.37 -3.00 11.28
N SER A 43 5.39 -2.19 10.99
CA SER A 43 6.74 -2.69 10.68
C SER A 43 7.30 -3.54 11.82
N GLY A 44 7.72 -4.77 11.52
CA GLY A 44 8.17 -5.74 12.53
C GLY A 44 7.04 -6.52 13.22
N GLN A 45 5.78 -6.22 12.92
CA GLN A 45 4.59 -6.95 13.36
C GLN A 45 3.81 -7.51 12.16
N GLY A 46 4.52 -8.24 11.29
CA GLY A 46 3.97 -8.82 10.06
C GLY A 46 4.13 -7.95 8.81
N VAL A 47 4.56 -6.69 8.93
CA VAL A 47 4.99 -5.86 7.80
C VAL A 47 6.51 -5.83 7.70
N VAL A 48 7.00 -6.03 6.48
CA VAL A 48 8.42 -5.93 6.12
C VAL A 48 8.61 -4.72 5.23
N ARG A 49 9.53 -3.82 5.60
CA ARG A 49 9.90 -2.69 4.77
C ARG A 49 10.72 -3.18 3.59
N VAL A 50 10.27 -2.86 2.38
CA VAL A 50 11.00 -3.12 1.14
C VAL A 50 11.71 -1.85 0.66
N GLU A 51 12.83 -2.03 -0.01
CA GLU A 51 13.50 -0.94 -0.71
C GLU A 51 12.67 -0.55 -1.95
N PRO A 52 12.52 0.75 -2.27
CA PRO A 52 11.65 1.21 -3.37
C PRO A 52 12.26 0.98 -4.77
N ARG A 53 12.79 -0.21 -5.04
CA ARG A 53 13.29 -0.64 -6.35
C ARG A 53 12.13 -1.12 -7.22
N VAL A 54 11.26 -0.18 -7.62
CA VAL A 54 9.98 -0.48 -8.29
C VAL A 54 10.18 -1.27 -9.59
N ASN A 55 11.19 -0.93 -10.40
CA ASN A 55 11.46 -1.62 -11.67
C ASN A 55 11.81 -3.10 -11.45
N ASP A 56 12.64 -3.39 -10.44
CA ASP A 56 13.01 -4.76 -10.07
C ASP A 56 11.78 -5.53 -9.59
N LEU A 57 10.91 -4.87 -8.82
CA LEU A 57 9.67 -5.47 -8.32
C LEU A 57 8.72 -5.81 -9.47
N LEU A 58 8.44 -4.87 -10.37
CA LEU A 58 7.55 -5.09 -11.51
C LEU A 58 8.06 -6.21 -12.42
N THR A 59 9.37 -6.21 -12.72
CA THR A 59 9.99 -7.26 -13.55
C THR A 59 9.96 -8.62 -12.85
N GLY A 60 10.09 -8.67 -11.52
CA GLY A 60 10.04 -9.90 -10.74
C GLY A 60 8.63 -10.49 -10.56
N LEU A 61 7.57 -9.70 -10.75
CA LEU A 61 6.19 -10.15 -10.54
C LEU A 61 5.77 -11.26 -11.52
N GLU A 62 6.37 -11.34 -12.70
CA GLU A 62 6.08 -12.41 -13.68
C GLU A 62 6.29 -13.80 -13.06
N ALA A 63 7.32 -13.96 -12.21
CA ALA A 63 7.64 -15.22 -11.56
C ALA A 63 6.63 -15.67 -10.49
N VAL A 64 5.77 -14.76 -10.02
CA VAL A 64 4.72 -15.06 -9.03
C VAL A 64 3.50 -15.71 -9.69
N GLY A 65 3.36 -15.59 -11.01
CA GLY A 65 2.25 -16.17 -11.76
C GLY A 65 0.97 -15.33 -11.69
N GLU A 66 -0.18 -15.99 -11.62
CA GLU A 66 -1.48 -15.31 -11.61
C GLU A 66 -1.76 -14.64 -10.26
N VAL A 67 -2.06 -13.34 -10.30
CA VAL A 67 -2.37 -12.52 -9.14
C VAL A 67 -3.61 -11.67 -9.40
N MET A 68 -4.16 -11.11 -8.33
CA MET A 68 -5.17 -10.07 -8.41
C MET A 68 -4.53 -8.71 -8.17
N ALA A 69 -4.51 -7.86 -9.20
CA ALA A 69 -4.07 -6.49 -9.13
C ALA A 69 -5.24 -5.58 -8.77
N LEU A 70 -5.06 -4.71 -7.76
CA LEU A 70 -6.04 -3.70 -7.37
C LEU A 70 -5.43 -2.30 -7.52
N THR A 71 -6.03 -1.48 -8.37
CA THR A 71 -5.67 -0.08 -8.55
C THR A 71 -6.88 0.77 -8.21
N ARG A 72 -6.72 1.81 -7.39
CA ARG A 72 -7.86 2.63 -6.96
C ARG A 72 -7.54 4.10 -6.81
N ASN A 73 -8.55 4.92 -7.03
CA ASN A 73 -8.58 6.33 -6.62
C ASN A 73 -9.68 6.51 -5.55
N GLU A 74 -10.10 7.74 -5.27
CA GLU A 74 -11.15 8.04 -4.28
C GLU A 74 -12.52 7.49 -4.69
N SER A 75 -12.81 7.44 -5.98
CA SER A 75 -14.15 7.14 -6.51
C SER A 75 -14.30 5.73 -7.07
N ALA A 76 -13.21 5.07 -7.45
CA ALA A 76 -13.24 3.80 -8.15
C ALA A 76 -12.13 2.85 -7.69
N VAL A 77 -12.46 1.56 -7.71
CA VAL A 77 -11.52 0.45 -7.56
C VAL A 77 -11.57 -0.36 -8.85
N HIS A 78 -10.41 -0.58 -9.46
CA HIS A 78 -10.22 -1.42 -10.63
C HIS A 78 -9.47 -2.68 -10.22
N GLU A 79 -10.10 -3.83 -10.44
CA GLU A 79 -9.56 -5.14 -10.09
C GLU A 79 -9.32 -5.94 -11.38
N LYS A 80 -8.12 -6.51 -11.52
CA LYS A 80 -7.73 -7.33 -12.67
C LYS A 80 -7.06 -8.61 -12.18
N ILE A 81 -7.54 -9.76 -12.62
CA ILE A 81 -6.89 -11.06 -12.39
C ILE A 81 -6.03 -11.37 -13.62
N GLY A 82 -4.76 -11.73 -13.40
CA GLY A 82 -3.86 -12.13 -14.48
C GLY A 82 -2.40 -12.19 -14.04
N VAL A 83 -1.52 -12.43 -15.01
CA VAL A 83 -0.06 -12.45 -14.83
C VAL A 83 0.51 -11.10 -15.24
N TYR A 84 1.50 -10.60 -14.49
CA TYR A 84 2.31 -9.46 -14.91
C TYR A 84 3.35 -9.93 -15.93
N ASP A 85 3.01 -9.91 -17.22
CA ASP A 85 3.89 -10.31 -18.32
C ASP A 85 4.31 -9.10 -19.19
N LYS A 86 5.36 -9.27 -20.01
CA LYS A 86 5.82 -8.26 -20.99
C LYS A 86 6.08 -6.86 -20.40
N VAL A 87 6.62 -6.82 -19.19
CA VAL A 87 6.93 -5.57 -18.47
C VAL A 87 7.97 -4.76 -19.25
N VAL A 88 7.67 -3.49 -19.53
CA VAL A 88 8.60 -2.52 -20.14
C VAL A 88 8.79 -1.36 -19.17
N THR A 89 10.00 -1.19 -18.64
CA THR A 89 10.32 -0.11 -17.69
C THR A 89 11.14 1.01 -18.34
N GLY A 90 10.80 2.26 -18.04
CA GLY A 90 11.58 3.45 -18.31
C GLY A 90 11.87 4.25 -17.03
N ASN A 91 12.55 5.39 -17.16
CA ASN A 91 12.91 6.22 -16.00
C ASN A 91 11.70 6.94 -15.35
N HIS A 92 10.64 7.18 -16.12
CA HIS A 92 9.46 7.93 -15.68
C HIS A 92 8.14 7.17 -15.89
N ASN A 93 8.17 6.04 -16.58
CA ASN A 93 6.99 5.28 -16.95
C ASN A 93 7.31 3.78 -16.98
N ALA A 94 6.29 2.96 -16.81
CA ALA A 94 6.36 1.52 -17.01
C ALA A 94 5.06 1.04 -17.63
N MET A 95 5.14 -0.01 -18.44
CA MET A 95 4.00 -0.71 -19.04
C MET A 95 4.00 -2.14 -18.52
N VAL A 96 2.84 -2.60 -18.08
CA VAL A 96 2.56 -3.90 -17.44
C VAL A 96 1.18 -4.40 -17.82
#